data_AF-A0A7T1DY33-F1
#
_entry.id   AF-A0A7T1DY33-F1
#
_cell.length_a   1.000
_cell.length_b   1.000
_cell.length_c   1.000
_cell.angle_alpha   90.00
_cell.angle_beta   90.00
_cell.angle_gamma   90.00
#
_symmetry.space_group_name_H-M   'P 1'
#
loop_
_entity.id
_entity.type
_entity.pdbx_description
1 polymer ?
#
loop_
_entity_poly.entity_id
_entity_poly.type
_entity_poly.pdbx_seq_one_letter_code
_entity_poly.pdbx_strand_id
1 'polypeptide(L)' 'MPDNKNITHPLDAKRIDINDPAEIRNWCKSLGCTEAKLREAVKTVGTSGAAVRKYLEKNKAREKG' A
#
# COMPACT_ATOMS: atom_id res chain seq x y z
N MET A 1 -11.72 -22.83 -4.35
CA MET A 1 -11.81 -21.38 -4.03
C MET A 1 -10.37 -20.87 -4.06
N PRO A 2 -9.97 -19.86 -4.84
CA PRO A 2 -8.55 -19.58 -5.01
C PRO A 2 -8.05 -18.71 -3.85
N ASP A 3 -7.63 -19.39 -2.79
CA ASP A 3 -6.77 -18.86 -1.74
C ASP A 3 -5.30 -18.90 -2.18
N ASN A 4 -4.96 -18.20 -3.28
CA ASN A 4 -3.55 -18.03 -3.63
C ASN A 4 -2.92 -16.94 -2.73
N LYS A 5 -2.57 -17.33 -1.50
CA LYS A 5 -1.96 -16.49 -0.46
C LYS A 5 -0.48 -16.14 -0.71
N ASN A 6 0.04 -16.26 -1.92
CA ASN A 6 1.45 -15.99 -2.17
C ASN A 6 1.75 -15.46 -3.58
N ILE A 7 1.05 -14.39 -3.98
CA ILE A 7 1.68 -13.39 -4.84
C ILE A 7 2.09 -12.26 -3.90
N THR A 8 3.09 -12.51 -3.06
CA THR A 8 3.85 -11.43 -2.46
C THR A 8 4.40 -10.65 -3.63
N HIS A 9 3.75 -9.54 -3.98
CA HIS A 9 4.26 -8.72 -5.06
C HIS A 9 5.67 -8.32 -4.61
N PRO A 10 6.67 -8.28 -5.49
CA PRO A 10 8.02 -7.84 -5.10
C PRO A 10 8.01 -6.46 -4.41
N LEU A 11 6.94 -5.68 -4.66
CA LEU A 11 6.61 -4.45 -3.96
C LEU A 11 6.34 -4.66 -2.45
N ASP A 12 5.64 -5.70 -2.01
CA ASP A 12 5.30 -5.95 -0.60
C ASP A 12 6.56 -6.09 0.28
N ALA A 13 7.65 -6.64 -0.28
CA ALA A 13 8.96 -6.73 0.37
C ALA A 13 9.79 -5.44 0.28
N LYS A 14 9.40 -4.51 -0.61
CA LYS A 14 10.07 -3.23 -0.81
C LYS A 14 9.55 -2.18 0.19
N ARG A 15 10.44 -1.29 0.63
CA ARG A 15 10.07 -0.10 1.40
C ARG A 15 9.59 1.00 0.45
N ILE A 16 8.56 1.71 0.85
CA ILE A 16 8.06 2.93 0.20
C ILE A 16 8.96 4.07 0.64
N ASP A 17 9.72 4.63 -0.29
CA ASP A 17 10.45 5.87 -0.01
C ASP A 17 9.52 7.06 -0.18
N ILE A 18 9.13 7.70 0.92
CA ILE A 18 8.25 8.88 0.89
C ILE A 18 8.99 10.15 0.47
N ASN A 19 10.32 10.10 0.37
CA ASN A 19 11.12 11.22 -0.09
C ASN A 19 11.17 11.27 -1.61
N ASP A 20 10.90 10.14 -2.28
CA ASP A 20 10.87 10.06 -3.74
C ASP A 20 9.43 10.17 -4.27
N PRO A 21 9.07 11.30 -4.93
CA PRO A 21 7.72 11.51 -5.43
C PRO A 21 7.36 10.59 -6.60
N ALA A 22 8.33 10.08 -7.35
CA ALA A 22 8.07 9.13 -8.43
C ALA A 22 7.71 7.75 -7.86
N GLU A 23 8.41 7.32 -6.82
CA GLU A 23 8.13 6.08 -6.10
C GLU A 23 6.74 6.14 -5.45
N ILE A 24 6.42 7.23 -4.76
CA ILE A 24 5.09 7.48 -4.21
C ILE A 24 4.00 7.39 -5.29
N ARG A 25 4.20 7.99 -6.46
CA ARG A 25 3.23 7.92 -7.59
C ARG A 25 3.05 6.49 -8.10
N ASN A 26 4.14 5.73 -8.20
CA ASN A 26 4.08 4.34 -8.64
C ASN A 26 3.33 3.45 -7.62
N TRP A 27 3.55 3.70 -6.33
CA TRP A 27 2.83 3.04 -5.24
C TRP A 27 1.35 3.42 -5.21
N CYS A 28 1.04 4.70 -5.34
CA CYS A 28 -0.32 5.22 -5.50
C CYS A 28 -1.07 4.52 -6.65
N LYS A 29 -0.42 4.35 -7.81
CA LYS A 29 -0.98 3.59 -8.94
C LYS A 29 -1.17 2.10 -8.63
N SER A 30 -0.16 1.46 -8.04
CA SER A 30 -0.19 0.02 -7.74
C SER A 30 -1.24 -0.35 -6.69
N LEU A 31 -1.41 0.51 -5.68
CA LEU A 31 -2.35 0.32 -4.57
C LEU A 31 -3.73 0.93 -4.87
N GLY A 32 -3.83 1.78 -5.89
CA GLY A 32 -5.05 2.52 -6.22
C GLY A 32 -5.48 3.46 -5.09
N CYS A 33 -4.52 4.12 -4.44
CA CYS A 33 -4.74 5.04 -3.32
C CYS A 33 -4.13 6.42 -3.62
N THR A 34 -4.56 7.48 -2.97
CA THR A 34 -3.96 8.82 -3.11
C THR A 34 -2.67 8.97 -2.30
N GLU A 35 -1.88 9.99 -2.64
CA GLU A 35 -0.63 10.33 -1.95
C GLU A 35 -0.82 10.54 -0.45
N ALA A 36 -1.90 11.24 -0.07
CA ALA A 36 -2.27 11.46 1.31
C ALA A 36 -2.53 10.14 2.06
N LYS A 37 -3.28 9.22 1.44
CA LYS A 37 -3.60 7.90 2.01
C LYS A 37 -2.34 7.03 2.13
N LEU A 38 -1.44 7.11 1.15
CA LEU A 38 -0.14 6.43 1.20
C LEU A 38 0.72 6.98 2.34
N ARG A 39 0.86 8.30 2.47
CA ARG A 39 1.63 8.94 3.55
C ARG A 39 1.06 8.63 4.93
N GLU A 40 -0.26 8.64 5.07
CA GLU A 40 -0.94 8.30 6.33
C GLU A 40 -0.75 6.82 6.68
N ALA A 41 -0.89 5.93 5.70
CA ALA A 41 -0.62 4.51 5.87
C ALA A 41 0.84 4.30 6.30
N VAL A 42 1.80 4.92 5.61
CA VAL A 42 3.23 4.85 5.95
C VAL A 42 3.50 5.40 7.35
N LYS A 43 2.83 6.48 7.75
CA LYS A 43 2.96 7.04 9.10
C LYS A 43 2.39 6.09 10.17
N THR A 44 1.36 5.32 9.83
CA THR A 44 0.66 4.41 10.75
C THR A 44 1.34 3.05 10.88
N VAL A 45 1.79 2.46 9.77
CA VAL A 45 2.33 1.09 9.70
C VAL A 45 3.82 1.02 9.34
N GLY A 46 4.44 2.18 9.08
CA GLY A 46 5.81 2.30 8.58
C GLY A 46 5.91 2.24 7.05
N THR A 47 7.13 2.40 6.54
CA THR A 47 7.42 2.39 5.09
C THR A 47 7.32 1.00 4.45
N SER A 48 6.79 -0.02 5.14
CA SER A 48 6.73 -1.37 4.58
C SER A 48 5.57 -1.50 3.59
N GLY A 49 5.88 -1.86 2.34
CA GLY A 49 4.88 -2.07 1.27
C GLY A 49 3.74 -3.00 1.67
N ALA A 50 4.09 -4.16 2.26
CA ALA A 50 3.11 -5.13 2.75
C ALA A 50 2.14 -4.55 3.79
N ALA A 51 2.66 -3.74 4.72
CA ALA A 51 1.88 -3.20 5.81
C ALA A 51 0.97 -2.05 5.32
N VAL A 52 1.48 -1.21 4.42
CA VAL A 52 0.72 -0.13 3.79
C VAL A 52 -0.40 -0.67 2.92
N ARG A 53 -0.12 -1.71 2.14
CA ARG A 53 -1.13 -2.42 1.36
C ARG A 53 -2.23 -2.97 2.24
N LYS A 54 -1.87 -3.68 3.32
CA LYS A 54 -2.84 -4.26 4.26
C LYS A 54 -3.70 -3.19 4.96
N TYR A 55 -3.11 -2.05 5.30
CA TYR A 55 -3.84 -0.90 5.85
C TYR A 55 -4.84 -0.33 4.84
N LEU A 56 -4.40 -0.13 3.59
CA LEU A 56 -5.23 0.42 2.52
C LEU A 56 -6.34 -0.54 2.09
N GLU A 57 -6.08 -1.84 1.99
CA GLU A 57 -7.08 -2.87 1.69
C GLU A 57 -8.18 -2.86 2.77
N LYS A 58 -7.80 -2.75 4.05
CA LYS A 58 -8.75 -2.63 5.17
C LYS A 58 -9.56 -1.33 5.10
N ASN A 59 -8.93 -0.20 4.75
CA ASN A 59 -9.62 1.09 4.67
C ASN A 59 -10.58 1.14 3.46
N LYS A 60 -10.21 0.54 2.34
CA LYS A 60 -11.03 0.44 1.11
C LYS A 60 -12.28 -0.42 1.32
N ALA A 61 -12.21 -1.45 2.16
CA ALA A 61 -13.37 -2.25 2.55
C ALA A 61 -14.36 -1.47 3.42
N ARG A 62 -13.90 -0.49 4.19
CA ARG A 62 -14.74 0.34 5.08
C ARG A 62 -15.50 1.45 4.35
N GLU A 63 -14.94 1.97 3.25
CA GLU A 63 -15.58 3.02 2.44
C GLU A 63 -16.64 2.49 1.46
N LYS A 64 -16.74 1.17 1.28
CA LYS A 64 -17.67 0.51 0.36
C LYS A 64 -18.90 -0.12 1.04
N GLY A 65 -19.07 0.06 2.35
CA GLY A 65 -20.26 -0.36 3.11
C GLY A 65 -21.00 0.85 3.64
#